data_AF-A0A7X6ZU65-F1
#
_entry.id   AF-A0A7X6ZU65-F1
#
_cell.length_a   1.000
_cell.length_b   1.000
_cell.length_c   1.000
_cell.angle_alpha   90.00
_cell.angle_beta   90.00
_cell.angle_gamma   90.00
#
_symmetry.space_group_name_H-M   'P 1'
#
loop_
_entity.id
_entity.type
_entity.pdbx_description
1 polymer ?
#
loop_
_entity_poly.entity_id
_entity_poly.type
_entity_poly.pdbx_seq_one_letter_code
_entity_poly.pdbx_strand_id
1 'polypeptide(L)'
;MKKQIKADLSIFSITVIWGSSFIIMKNISEDIPAYAYLAMRFSVATIILTCIFYKHLKGITLRSIIRGSLIGLLLYLGMMLQVLGLKTTSASNSAFITGL
;
A
#
# COMPACT_ATOMS: atom_id res chain seq x y z
N MET A 1 8.44 6.63 29.59
CA MET A 1 9.62 6.78 28.70
C MET A 1 9.86 5.57 27.78
N LYS A 2 9.97 4.30 28.23
CA LYS A 2 10.21 3.14 27.33
C LYS A 2 9.14 2.86 26.26
N LYS A 3 7.87 3.24 26.48
CA LYS A 3 6.79 3.07 25.49
C LYS A 3 6.82 4.12 24.37
N GLN A 4 7.17 5.37 24.69
CA GLN A 4 7.32 6.44 23.68
C GLN A 4 8.43 6.11 22.69
N ILE A 5 9.62 5.76 23.18
CA ILE A 5 10.74 5.40 22.29
C ILE A 5 10.37 4.24 21.34
N LYS A 6 9.62 3.23 21.80
CA LYS A 6 9.15 2.14 20.91
C LYS A 6 8.16 2.64 19.87
N ALA A 7 7.24 3.54 20.23
CA ALA A 7 6.30 4.15 19.29
C ALA A 7 7.04 5.03 18.28
N ASP A 8 7.99 5.84 18.74
CA ASP A 8 8.83 6.72 17.92
C ASP A 8 9.67 5.92 16.92
N LEU A 9 10.27 4.80 17.36
CA LEU A 9 11.02 3.92 16.47
C LEU A 9 10.11 3.22 15.45
N SER A 10 8.88 2.87 15.86
CA SER A 10 7.91 2.22 14.99
C SER A 10 7.44 3.17 13.90
N ILE A 11 7.06 4.40 14.25
CA ILE A 11 6.62 5.39 13.28
C ILE A 11 7.77 5.79 12.35
N PHE A 12 8.99 5.96 12.88
CA PHE A 12 10.18 6.22 12.08
C PHE A 12 10.43 5.11 11.04
N SER A 13 10.35 3.85 11.46
CA SER A 13 10.51 2.69 10.56
C SER A 13 9.43 2.66 9.47
N ILE A 14 8.17 2.92 9.86
CA ILE A 14 7.04 3.01 8.91
C ILE A 14 7.29 4.12 7.89
N THR A 15 7.73 5.31 8.33
CA THR A 15 8.03 6.44 7.45
C THR A 15 9.15 6.12 6.48
N VAL A 16 10.23 5.47 6.92
CA VAL A 16 11.35 5.06 6.04
C VAL A 16 10.89 4.05 5.00
N ILE A 17 10.13 3.01 5.41
CA ILE A 17 9.62 1.98 4.49
C ILE A 17 8.65 2.60 3.48
N TRP A 18 7.75 3.46 3.95
CA TRP A 18 6.76 4.11 3.09
C TRP A 18 7.39 5.07 2.09
N GLY A 19 8.32 5.93 2.54
CA GLY A 19 9.03 6.88 1.67
C GLY A 19 9.90 6.20 0.62
N SER A 20 10.68 5.18 1.01
CA SER A 20 11.53 4.43 0.08
C SER A 20 10.75 3.67 -1.00
N SER A 21 9.49 3.29 -0.72
CA SER A 21 8.62 2.60 -1.67
C SER A 21 8.35 3.43 -2.94
N PHE A 22 8.35 4.77 -2.88
CA PHE A 22 8.18 5.62 -4.05
C PHE A 22 9.35 5.54 -5.02
N ILE A 23 10.57 5.41 -4.50
CA ILE A 23 11.79 5.27 -5.32
C ILE A 23 11.74 3.93 -6.07
N ILE A 24 11.42 2.85 -5.35
CA ILE A 24 11.28 1.51 -5.92
C ILE A 24 10.17 1.51 -6.98
N MET A 25 9.01 2.11 -6.68
CA MET A 25 7.89 2.18 -7.60
C MET A 25 8.20 3.00 -8.86
N LYS A 26 9.00 4.07 -8.75
CA LYS A 26 9.46 4.89 -9.89
C LYS A 26 10.31 4.03 -10.83
N ASN A 27 11.28 3.31 -10.29
CA ASN A 27 12.18 2.44 -11.08
C ASN A 27 11.40 1.31 -11.77
N ILE A 28 10.51 0.62 -11.03
CA ILE A 28 9.74 -0.50 -11.56
C ILE A 28 8.68 -0.04 -12.59
N SER A 29 8.17 1.19 -12.47
CA SER A 29 7.15 1.73 -13.38
C SER A 29 7.65 1.94 -14.82
N GLU A 30 8.96 1.89 -15.05
CA GLU A 30 9.55 1.94 -16.39
C GLU A 30 9.43 0.58 -17.09
N ASP A 31 9.52 -0.53 -16.34
CA ASP A 31 9.52 -1.89 -16.88
C ASP A 31 8.13 -2.54 -16.93
N ILE A 32 7.26 -2.25 -15.97
CA ILE A 32 5.92 -2.85 -15.88
C ILE A 32 4.80 -1.80 -15.81
N PRO A 33 3.62 -2.11 -16.38
CA PRO A 33 2.48 -1.22 -16.29
C PRO A 33 1.94 -1.13 -14.85
N ALA A 34 1.37 0.02 -14.51
CA ALA A 34 0.91 0.33 -13.16
C ALA A 34 -0.09 -0.70 -12.59
N TYR A 35 -1.01 -1.20 -13.42
CA TYR A 35 -1.98 -2.22 -13.01
C TYR A 35 -1.30 -3.54 -12.62
N ALA A 36 -0.22 -3.93 -13.32
CA ALA A 36 0.51 -5.17 -13.04
C ALA A 36 1.31 -5.05 -11.74
N TYR A 37 1.95 -3.89 -11.52
CA TYR A 37 2.61 -3.58 -10.25
C TYR A 37 1.63 -3.63 -9.07
N LEU A 38 0.47 -2.99 -9.19
CA LEU A 38 -0.56 -3.01 -8.14
C LEU A 38 -1.10 -4.42 -7.91
N ALA A 39 -1.41 -5.17 -8.97
CA ALA A 39 -1.89 -6.54 -8.87
C ALA A 39 -0.89 -7.40 -8.09
N MET A 40 0.39 -7.38 -8.46
CA MET A 40 1.44 -8.13 -7.75
C MET A 40 1.53 -7.70 -6.29
N ARG A 41 1.57 -6.39 -6.01
CA ARG A 41 1.66 -5.84 -4.64
C ARG A 41 0.49 -6.30 -3.77
N PHE A 42 -0.74 -6.17 -4.26
CA PHE A 42 -1.92 -6.56 -3.51
C PHE A 42 -2.07 -8.09 -3.40
N SER A 43 -1.68 -8.87 -4.42
CA SER A 43 -1.67 -10.33 -4.33
C SER A 43 -0.73 -10.83 -3.25
N VAL A 44 0.50 -10.30 -3.18
CA VAL A 44 1.45 -10.64 -2.11
C VAL A 44 0.88 -10.27 -0.74
N ALA A 45 0.31 -9.07 -0.60
CA ALA A 45 -0.33 -8.63 0.65
C ALA A 45 -1.50 -9.54 1.04
N THR A 46 -2.36 -9.94 0.09
CA THR A 46 -3.49 -10.84 0.32
C THR A 46 -3.02 -12.22 0.76
N ILE A 47 -1.98 -12.78 0.15
CA ILE A 47 -1.43 -14.09 0.55
C ILE A 47 -0.90 -13.99 1.99
N ILE A 48 -0.07 -13.00 2.29
CA ILE A 48 0.53 -12.81 3.62
C ILE A 48 -0.56 -12.63 4.69
N LEU A 49 -1.52 -11.74 4.45
CA LEU A 49 -2.60 -11.47 5.40
C LEU A 49 -3.51 -12.69 5.59
N THR A 50 -3.83 -13.40 4.51
CA THR A 50 -4.60 -14.65 4.59
C THR A 50 -3.86 -15.69 5.44
N CYS A 51 -2.55 -15.87 5.25
CA CYS A 51 -1.74 -16.79 6.03
C CYS A 51 -1.67 -16.41 7.52
N ILE A 52 -1.51 -15.13 7.85
CA ILE A 52 -1.42 -14.66 9.24
C ILE A 52 -2.79 -14.75 9.93
N PHE A 53 -3.86 -14.36 9.24
CA PHE A 53 -5.20 -14.22 9.82
C PHE A 53 -6.16 -15.35 9.45
N TYR A 54 -5.68 -16.47 8.92
CA TYR A 54 -6.51 -17.59 8.41
C TYR A 54 -7.64 -18.03 9.36
N LYS A 55 -7.40 -17.98 10.68
CA LYS A 55 -8.39 -18.34 11.71
C LYS A 55 -9.57 -17.36 11.76
N HIS A 56 -9.35 -16.09 11.46
CA HIS A 56 -10.35 -15.03 11.49
C HIS A 56 -11.17 -14.98 10.18
N LEU A 57 -10.71 -15.63 9.11
CA LEU A 57 -11.44 -15.67 7.84
C LEU A 57 -12.78 -16.43 7.93
N LYS A 58 -12.92 -17.36 8.89
CA LYS A 58 -14.16 -18.16 9.07
C LYS A 58 -15.40 -17.32 9.44
N GLY A 59 -15.22 -16.11 9.96
CA GLY A 59 -16.31 -15.22 10.36
C GLY A 59 -16.69 -14.17 9.31
N ILE A 60 -16.11 -14.22 8.10
CA ILE A 60 -16.37 -13.22 7.06
C ILE A 60 -17.79 -13.39 6.51
N THR A 61 -18.59 -12.34 6.63
CA THR A 61 -19.93 -12.28 6.02
C THR A 61 -19.87 -11.73 4.60
N LEU A 62 -20.86 -12.05 3.76
CA LEU A 62 -20.97 -11.48 2.41
C LEU A 62 -21.04 -9.94 2.44
N ARG A 63 -21.67 -9.36 3.46
CA ARG A 63 -21.72 -7.91 3.67
C ARG A 63 -20.33 -7.32 3.93
N SER A 64 -19.49 -8.02 4.68
CA SER A 64 -18.09 -7.64 4.91
C SER A 64 -17.28 -7.69 3.61
N ILE A 65 -17.51 -8.70 2.75
CA ILE A 65 -16.85 -8.80 1.44
C ILE A 65 -17.25 -7.64 0.55
N ILE A 66 -18.55 -7.34 0.40
CA ILE A 66 -19.02 -6.24 -0.46
C ILE A 66 -18.44 -4.89 0.00
N ARG A 67 -18.48 -4.62 1.31
CA ARG A 67 -17.91 -3.38 1.87
C ARG A 67 -16.39 -3.32 1.70
N GLY A 68 -15.69 -4.43 1.95
CA GLY A 68 -14.26 -4.55 1.75
C GLY A 68 -13.85 -4.34 0.30
N SER A 69 -14.58 -4.93 -0.65
CA SER A 69 -14.37 -4.77 -2.09
C SER A 69 -14.60 -3.34 -2.54
N LEU A 70 -15.61 -2.64 -2.02
CA LEU A 70 -15.84 -1.23 -2.33
C LEU A 70 -14.69 -0.34 -1.85
N ILE A 71 -14.24 -0.52 -0.60
CA ILE A 71 -13.09 0.21 -0.04
C ILE A 71 -11.82 -0.14 -0.82
N GLY A 72 -11.61 -1.42 -1.12
CA GLY A 72 -10.48 -1.91 -1.91
C GLY A 72 -10.46 -1.33 -3.32
N LEU A 73 -11.62 -1.18 -3.97
CA LEU A 73 -11.73 -0.55 -5.29
C LEU A 73 -11.36 0.94 -5.23
N LEU A 74 -11.88 1.69 -4.25
CA LEU A 74 -11.51 3.09 -4.05
C LEU A 74 -10.01 3.25 -3.78
N LEU A 75 -9.43 2.38 -2.95
CA LEU A 75 -8.01 2.36 -2.66
C LEU A 75 -7.18 2.04 -3.91
N TYR A 76 -7.61 1.05 -4.70
CA TYR A 76 -6.96 0.69 -5.96
C TYR A 76 -6.97 1.86 -6.94
N LEU A 77 -8.11 2.56 -7.10
CA LEU A 77 -8.21 3.72 -7.98
C LEU A 77 -7.28 4.85 -7.53
N GLY A 78 -7.26 5.16 -6.23
CA GLY A 78 -6.35 6.16 -5.66
C GLY A 78 -4.88 5.80 -5.88
N MET A 79 -4.49 4.54 -5.63
CA MET A 79 -3.12 4.08 -5.88
C MET A 79 -2.78 4.05 -7.37
N MET A 80 -3.72 3.69 -8.24
CA MET A 80 -3.49 3.68 -9.68
C MET A 80 -3.20 5.10 -10.19
N LEU A 81 -3.99 6.09 -9.76
CA LEU A 81 -3.73 7.50 -10.04
C LEU A 81 -2.38 7.95 -9.48
N GLN A 82 -2.02 7.51 -8.27
CA GLN A 82 -0.71 7.80 -7.67
C GLN A 82 0.44 7.24 -8.52
N VAL A 83 0.35 6.00 -9.01
CA VAL A 83 1.40 5.38 -9.83
C VAL A 83 1.51 6.03 -11.21
N LEU A 84 0.36 6.35 -11.81
CA LEU A 84 0.34 7.08 -13.07
C LEU A 84 0.93 8.48 -12.92
N GLY A 85 0.60 9.19 -11.84
CA GLY A 85 1.20 10.48 -11.51
C GLY A 85 2.70 10.38 -11.24
N LEU A 86 3.16 9.29 -10.63
CA LEU A 86 4.59 9.05 -10.43
C LEU A 86 5.37 8.92 -11.74
N LYS A 87 4.74 8.52 -12.85
CA LYS A 87 5.41 8.53 -14.16
C LYS A 87 5.71 9.95 -14.63
N THR A 88 4.83 10.91 -14.34
CA THR A 88 4.95 12.30 -14.80
C THR A 88 5.68 13.23 -13.83
N THR A 89 5.84 12.85 -12.56
CA THR A 89 6.51 13.66 -11.53
C THR A 89 7.67 12.95 -10.85
N SER A 90 8.39 13.62 -9.95
CA SER A 90 9.47 13.02 -9.16
C SER A 90 8.91 12.19 -8.00
N ALA A 91 9.69 11.22 -7.51
CA ALA A 91 9.32 10.43 -6.34
C ALA A 91 9.04 11.33 -5.11
N SER A 92 9.84 12.39 -4.93
CA SER A 92 9.66 13.38 -3.86
C SER A 92 8.34 14.13 -3.99
N ASN A 93 7.96 14.58 -5.20
CA ASN A 93 6.70 15.29 -5.41
C ASN A 93 5.48 14.39 -5.21
N SER A 94 5.51 13.15 -5.72
CA SER A 94 4.43 12.18 -5.47
C SER A 94 4.28 11.86 -3.98
N ALA A 95 5.40 11.64 -3.28
CA ALA A 95 5.38 11.38 -1.84
C ALA A 95 4.84 12.57 -1.05
N PHE A 96 5.21 13.80 -1.43
CA PHE A 96 4.70 15.02 -0.81
C PHE A 96 3.20 15.20 -1.04
N ILE A 97 2.71 15.08 -2.28
CA ILE A 97 1.28 15.25 -2.62
C ILE A 97 0.39 14.22 -1.93
N THR A 98 0.91 13.01 -1.70
CA THR A 98 0.12 11.92 -1.09
C THR A 98 0.33 11.77 0.42
N GLY A 99 1.37 12.39 0.97
CA GLY A 99 1.67 12.38 2.40
C GLY A 99 1.21 13.63 3.16
N LEU A 100 0.80 14.69 2.45
CA LEU A 100 0.16 15.89 2.99
C LEU A 100 -1.34 15.64 3.24
#